data_AF-A0A537A2Z2-F1
#
_entry.id   AF-A0A537A2Z2-F1
#
_cell.length_a   1.000
_cell.length_b   1.000
_cell.length_c   1.000
_cell.angle_alpha   90.00
_cell.angle_beta   90.00
_cell.angle_gamma   90.00
#
_symmetry.space_group_name_H-M   'P 1'
#
loop_
_entity.id
_entity.type
_entity.pdbx_description
1 polymer ?
#
loop_
_entity_poly.entity_id
_entity_poly.type
_entity_poly.pdbx_seq_one_letter_code
_entity_poly.pdbx_strand_id
1 'polypeptide(L)'
;MNTTPPTECPSWAALAAHAEQSRAVHLRELFANDRQRSAHLVAEAAGVRYDYSRQRLGAVTLRLLSHLAEERGLAAWREALLSGKVVNTTENRAAWHTAL
;
A
#
# COMPACT_ATOMS: atom_id res chain seq x y z
N MET A 1 -18.95 0.26 1.07
CA MET A 1 -17.48 0.39 0.94
C MET A 1 -17.01 1.40 1.98
N ASN A 2 -15.83 1.22 2.57
CA ASN A 2 -15.38 2.08 3.69
C ASN A 2 -14.89 3.45 3.18
N THR A 3 -15.63 4.51 3.49
CA THR A 3 -15.35 5.90 3.10
C THR A 3 -14.84 6.78 4.25
N THR A 4 -14.76 6.28 5.48
CA THR A 4 -14.17 6.99 6.63
C THR A 4 -12.78 7.51 6.28
N PRO A 5 -12.33 8.71 6.66
CA PRO A 5 -10.96 9.16 6.37
C PRO A 5 -9.89 8.19 6.88
N PRO A 6 -8.78 7.94 6.14
CA PRO A 6 -7.79 6.96 6.55
C PRO A 6 -7.11 7.36 7.85
N THR A 7 -7.01 8.65 8.12
CA THR A 7 -6.44 9.22 9.35
C THR A 7 -7.21 8.88 10.62
N GLU A 8 -8.46 8.40 10.50
CA GLU A 8 -9.31 8.00 11.63
C GLU A 8 -9.24 6.49 11.91
N CYS A 9 -8.58 5.71 11.04
CA CYS A 9 -8.41 4.28 11.21
C CYS A 9 -7.37 3.96 12.31
N PRO A 10 -7.61 2.98 13.20
CA PRO A 10 -6.58 2.50 14.12
C PRO A 10 -5.30 2.02 13.44
N SER A 11 -5.41 1.39 12.25
CA SER A 11 -4.24 1.01 11.45
C SER A 11 -3.38 2.21 11.03
N TRP A 12 -4.00 3.37 10.79
CA TRP A 12 -3.27 4.61 10.49
C TRP A 12 -2.51 5.12 11.71
N ALA A 13 -3.12 5.11 12.90
CA ALA A 13 -2.44 5.52 14.12
C ALA A 13 -1.18 4.66 14.37
N ALA A 14 -1.29 3.34 14.17
CA ALA A 14 -0.14 2.44 14.27
C ALA A 14 0.95 2.73 13.21
N LEU A 15 0.54 3.00 11.96
CA LEU A 15 1.47 3.36 10.89
C LEU A 15 2.18 4.70 11.16
N ALA A 16 1.45 5.70 11.66
CA ALA A 16 2.00 7.01 12.02
C ALA A 16 3.03 6.91 13.16
N ALA A 17 2.72 6.13 14.21
CA ALA A 17 3.67 5.87 15.29
C ALA A 17 4.94 5.17 14.80
N HIS A 18 4.81 4.17 13.92
CA HIS A 18 5.94 3.48 13.30
C HIS A 18 6.76 4.40 12.37
N ALA A 19 6.09 5.32 11.67
CA ALA A 19 6.75 6.29 10.80
C ALA A 19 7.65 7.25 11.59
N GLU A 20 7.20 7.72 12.77
CA GLU A 20 8.02 8.57 13.64
C GLU A 20 9.26 7.83 14.18
N GLN A 21 9.12 6.55 14.55
CA GLN A 21 10.28 5.72 14.94
C GLN A 21 11.24 5.47 13.77
N SER A 22 10.71 5.32 12.55
CA SER A 22 11.51 5.07 11.35
C SER A 22 12.16 6.35 10.79
N ARG A 23 11.80 7.53 11.31
CA ARG A 23 12.18 8.85 10.77
C ARG A 23 13.68 9.13 10.86
N ALA A 24 14.38 8.51 11.80
CA ALA A 24 15.84 8.60 11.92
C ALA A 24 16.58 7.52 11.10
N VAL A 25 15.90 6.47 10.65
CA VAL A 25 16.54 5.34 9.96
C VAL A 25 16.98 5.73 8.56
N HIS A 26 18.27 5.54 8.27
CA HIS A 26 18.85 5.80 6.96
C HIS A 26 18.87 4.55 6.07
N LEU A 27 18.70 4.74 4.76
CA LEU A 27 18.70 3.63 3.80
C LEU A 27 20.00 2.82 3.84
N ARG A 28 21.16 3.49 4.05
CA ARG A 28 22.45 2.81 4.18
C ARG A 28 22.47 1.80 5.33
N GLU A 29 21.81 2.10 6.45
CA GLU A 29 21.72 1.24 7.61
C GLU A 29 20.83 0.03 7.31
N LEU A 30 19.72 0.26 6.60
CA LEU A 30 18.83 -0.83 6.17
C LEU A 30 19.55 -1.85 5.28
N PHE A 31 20.44 -1.40 4.39
CA PHE A 31 21.26 -2.29 3.56
C PHE A 31 22.42 -2.93 4.33
N ALA A 32 23.00 -2.22 5.30
CA ALA A 32 24.03 -2.79 6.16
C ALA A 32 23.48 -3.91 7.05
N ASN A 33 22.24 -3.77 7.53
CA ASN A 33 21.58 -4.72 8.42
C ASN A 33 20.92 -5.91 7.69
N ASP A 34 20.62 -5.77 6.40
CA ASP A 34 20.06 -6.85 5.58
C ASP A 34 20.72 -6.90 4.19
N ARG A 35 21.69 -7.81 4.04
CA ARG A 35 22.39 -8.03 2.76
C ARG A 35 21.50 -8.62 1.67
N GLN A 36 20.38 -9.25 2.04
CA GLN A 36 19.43 -9.85 1.10
C GLN A 36 18.23 -8.94 0.81
N ARG A 37 18.21 -7.71 1.34
CA ARG A 37 17.14 -6.74 1.18
C ARG A 37 16.66 -6.55 -0.27
N SER A 38 17.59 -6.47 -1.23
CA SER A 38 17.24 -6.32 -2.65
C SER A 38 16.60 -7.56 -3.27
N ALA A 39 16.76 -8.74 -2.69
CA ALA A 39 16.03 -9.93 -3.10
C ALA A 39 14.63 -9.98 -2.45
N HIS A 40 14.50 -9.50 -1.21
CA HIS A 40 13.22 -9.52 -0.47
C HIS A 40 12.23 -8.42 -0.87
N LEU A 41 12.72 -7.29 -1.40
CA LEU A 41 11.91 -6.12 -1.72
C LEU A 41 11.84 -5.88 -3.23
N VAL A 42 11.50 -6.94 -3.95
CA VAL A 42 11.26 -6.95 -5.39
C VAL A 42 9.94 -7.66 -5.67
N ALA A 43 9.18 -7.14 -6.62
CA ALA A 43 8.03 -7.81 -7.22
C ALA A 43 8.31 -8.04 -8.71
N GLU A 44 7.93 -9.21 -9.22
CA GLU A 44 8.08 -9.56 -10.63
C GLU A 44 6.74 -10.05 -11.18
N ALA A 45 6.29 -9.44 -12.27
CA ALA A 45 5.04 -9.82 -12.94
C ALA A 45 5.08 -9.36 -14.40
N ALA A 46 4.51 -10.17 -15.31
CA ALA A 46 4.38 -9.83 -16.73
C ALA A 46 5.70 -9.35 -17.40
N GLY A 47 6.83 -9.94 -17.03
CA GLY A 47 8.15 -9.57 -17.55
C GLY A 47 8.72 -8.25 -16.99
N VAL A 48 8.05 -7.62 -16.02
CA VAL A 48 8.49 -6.40 -15.34
C VAL A 48 9.03 -6.74 -13.95
N ARG A 49 10.20 -6.21 -13.61
CA ARG A 49 10.78 -6.25 -12.27
C ARG A 49 10.66 -4.88 -11.60
N TYR A 50 10.01 -4.84 -10.45
CA TYR A 50 9.86 -3.66 -9.62
C TYR A 50 10.69 -3.81 -8.33
N ASP A 51 11.83 -3.10 -8.27
CA ASP A 51 12.72 -3.07 -7.10
C ASP A 51 12.39 -1.87 -6.21
N TYR A 52 11.81 -2.16 -5.04
CA TYR A 52 11.48 -1.17 -4.02
C TYR A 52 12.40 -1.26 -2.79
N SER A 53 13.55 -1.92 -2.92
CA SER A 53 14.55 -2.07 -1.84
C SER A 53 15.17 -0.75 -1.40
N ARG A 54 15.18 0.27 -2.28
CA ARG A 54 15.70 1.62 -2.00
C ARG A 54 14.71 2.54 -1.28
N GLN A 55 13.57 2.02 -0.84
CA GLN A 55 12.61 2.75 -0.01
C GLN A 55 12.92 2.59 1.48
N ARG A 56 12.49 3.55 2.31
CA ARG A 56 12.62 3.51 3.79
C ARG A 56 11.53 2.64 4.43
N LEU A 57 11.50 1.37 4.03
CA LEU A 57 10.50 0.41 4.48
C LEU A 57 11.16 -0.89 4.96
N GLY A 58 10.46 -1.62 5.82
CA GLY A 58 10.83 -2.98 6.22
C GLY A 58 9.59 -3.87 6.34
N ALA A 59 9.77 -5.09 6.81
CA ALA A 59 8.67 -6.05 6.97
C ALA A 59 7.53 -5.48 7.83
N VAL A 60 7.85 -4.76 8.91
CA VAL A 60 6.86 -4.09 9.78
C VAL A 60 6.10 -3.01 9.02
N THR A 61 6.80 -2.16 8.24
CA THR A 61 6.17 -1.11 7.44
C THR A 61 5.20 -1.69 6.42
N LEU A 62 5.60 -2.74 5.68
CA LEU A 62 4.76 -3.40 4.69
C LEU A 62 3.51 -4.03 5.31
N ARG A 63 3.66 -4.66 6.49
CA ARG A 63 2.52 -5.22 7.24
C ARG A 63 1.55 -4.14 7.68
N LEU A 64 2.03 -3.01 8.21
CA LEU A 64 1.16 -1.90 8.65
C LEU A 64 0.44 -1.24 7.47
N LEU A 65 1.13 -1.04 6.35
CA LEU A 65 0.52 -0.53 5.11
C LEU A 65 -0.55 -1.49 4.56
N SER A 66 -0.27 -2.80 4.60
CA SER A 66 -1.23 -3.84 4.16
C SER A 66 -2.46 -3.86 5.05
N HIS A 67 -2.28 -3.77 6.37
CA HIS A 67 -3.39 -3.70 7.33
C HIS A 67 -4.27 -2.47 7.11
N LEU A 68 -3.67 -1.30 6.82
CA LEU A 68 -4.45 -0.12 6.44
C LEU A 68 -5.24 -0.36 5.15
N ALA A 69 -4.64 -0.96 4.12
CA ALA A 69 -5.34 -1.28 2.87
C ALA A 69 -6.52 -2.25 3.09
N GLU A 70 -6.36 -3.24 3.98
CA GLU A 70 -7.41 -4.17 4.39
C GLU A 70 -8.54 -3.47 5.14
N GLU A 71 -8.23 -2.68 6.16
CA GLU A 71 -9.22 -1.91 6.94
C GLU A 71 -10.01 -0.94 6.05
N ARG A 72 -9.35 -0.40 5.02
CA ARG A 72 -9.98 0.45 4.01
C ARG A 72 -10.79 -0.30 2.96
N GLY A 73 -10.76 -1.63 2.97
CA GLY A 73 -11.50 -2.47 2.05
C GLY A 73 -11.00 -2.34 0.60
N LEU A 74 -9.69 -2.19 0.40
CA LEU A 74 -9.09 -2.02 -0.94
C LEU A 74 -9.55 -3.12 -1.91
N ALA A 75 -9.63 -4.37 -1.46
CA ALA A 75 -10.09 -5.48 -2.29
C ALA A 75 -11.55 -5.30 -2.75
N ALA A 76 -12.43 -4.80 -1.89
CA ALA A 76 -13.82 -4.52 -2.22
C ALA A 76 -13.97 -3.33 -3.17
N TRP A 77 -13.15 -2.29 -3.01
CA TRP A 77 -13.08 -1.16 -3.93
C TRP A 77 -12.57 -1.58 -5.32
N ARG A 78 -11.52 -2.41 -5.37
CA ARG A 78 -11.01 -2.98 -6.62
C ARG A 78 -12.08 -3.80 -7.33
N GLU A 79 -12.76 -4.69 -6.61
CA GLU A 79 -13.84 -5.49 -7.18
C GLU A 79 -14.97 -4.61 -7.73
N ALA A 80 -15.37 -3.58 -6.98
CA ALA A 80 -16.40 -2.65 -7.43
C ALA A 80 -16.02 -1.89 -8.71
N LEU A 81 -14.76 -1.46 -8.82
CA LEU A 81 -14.23 -0.83 -10.02
C LEU A 81 -14.32 -1.79 -11.21
N LEU A 82 -13.75 -2.99 -11.07
CA LEU A 82 -13.64 -3.97 -12.15
C LEU A 82 -14.98 -4.56 -12.57
N SER A 83 -15.95 -4.65 -11.65
CA SER A 83 -17.30 -5.15 -11.94
C SER A 83 -18.25 -4.06 -12.47
N GLY A 84 -17.75 -2.84 -12.74
CA GLY A 84 -18.56 -1.75 -13.30
C GLY A 84 -19.58 -1.13 -12.34
N LYS A 85 -19.36 -1.20 -11.01
CA LYS A 85 -20.22 -0.48 -10.05
C LYS A 85 -20.00 1.03 -10.15
N VAL A 86 -20.98 1.78 -9.66
CA VAL A 86 -20.89 3.25 -9.55
C VAL A 86 -19.89 3.61 -8.44
N VAL A 87 -18.63 3.79 -8.83
CA VAL A 87 -17.54 4.26 -7.94
C VAL A 87 -17.25 5.76 -8.11
N ASN A 88 -17.63 6.36 -9.24
CA ASN A 88 -17.66 7.82 -9.42
C ASN A 88 -19.00 8.33 -8.91
N THR A 89 -19.05 8.61 -7.61
CA THR A 89 -20.27 8.97 -6.90
C THR A 89 -20.75 10.39 -7.22
N THR A 90 -19.85 11.32 -7.52
CA THR A 90 -20.21 12.72 -7.82
C THR A 90 -20.96 12.85 -9.15
N GLU A 91 -20.67 11.96 -10.11
CA GLU A 91 -21.37 11.92 -11.40
C GLU A 91 -22.38 10.76 -11.50
N ASN A 92 -22.51 9.94 -10.45
CA ASN A 92 -23.31 8.72 -10.43
C ASN A 92 -23.00 7.76 -11.60
N ARG A 93 -21.70 7.52 -11.85
CA ARG A 93 -21.22 6.70 -12.97
C ARG A 93 -20.21 5.64 -12.53
N ALA A 94 -20.12 4.58 -13.33
CA ALA A 94 -19.02 3.64 -13.25
C ALA A 94 -17.76 4.19 -13.97
N ALA A 95 -16.58 3.70 -13.60
CA ALA A 95 -15.30 4.10 -14.20
C ALA A 95 -14.77 2.96 -15.10
N TRP A 96 -15.00 3.07 -16.41
CA TRP A 96 -14.86 1.97 -17.38
C TRP A 96 -13.49 1.81 -18.05
N HIS A 97 -12.44 2.49 -17.60
CA HIS A 97 -11.13 2.46 -18.28
C HIS A 97 -10.48 1.06 -18.35
N THR A 98 -10.98 0.08 -17.57
CA THR A 98 -10.51 -1.32 -17.59
C THR A 98 -11.35 -2.24 -18.49
N ALA A 99 -12.53 -1.82 -18.91
CA ALA A 99 -13.46 -2.61 -19.71
C ALA A 99 -13.36 -2.15 -21.17
N LEU A 100 -12.47 -2.81 -21.90
CA LEU A 100 -12.27 -2.62 -23.35
C LEU A 100 -13.48 -3.10 -24.14
#